data_AF-A0A220QMD5-F1
#
_entry.id   AF-A0A220QMD5-F1
#
_cell.length_a   1.000
_cell.length_b   1.000
_cell.length_c   1.000
_cell.angle_alpha   90.00
_cell.angle_beta   90.00
_cell.angle_gamma   90.00
#
_symmetry.space_group_name_H-M   'P 1'
#
loop_
_entity.id
_entity.type
_entity.pdbx_description
1 polymer ?
#
loop_
_entity_poly.entity_id
_entity_poly.type
_entity_poly.pdbx_seq_one_letter_code
_entity_poly.pdbx_strand_id
1 'polypeptide(L)'
;SFKYKSDRIFFANQAYLPSETPEPLRKYRENELVTLRGDGTGKLEEWDRVYDYAYYNDLGDPDKGKEYARPILGGSSEYPYPRRGRTGREPTKTDPNSESRIPLLMSLDIYVPRDERFGHLKMSDFLTLSLKSIVQSLFPAFKALFDNTPNEFDSFEDVLKLYEGGVKLPEGPLLKAITDSIPLEILKDILQTDGQGLLKYPTPQVIQEDNTAWKTDEEFGREMLAGVNPVIISRLQEFPPKSKLDPTTYGNKNSTITKEHVQDKLDGLTVDEAIKTNRLFILNHHDVVMPFLRRVNMSANTKAYASRTLLFLQDNGTLKPLAIELSLPHPDGDQFGTVSKVYTPSDQGVEGSIWQLAKAYVAVNDTGIHQLISHWLNTHAVIEPFVIATNRQLSVLHPIHKLLHPHFRDTMNINALARETLANCGGFVEMYLFPAKYPMEMSAAAYKDWVFPEQALPADLIKRGVAVEDSSSPHGVRLLIQDYPYAIDGLEVWLAIKSWVSEYCHFYYKSDETVQND
;
A
#
# COMPACT_ATOMS: atom_id res chain seq x y z
N SER A 1 11.85 -30.87 -26.74
CA SER A 1 11.07 -31.58 -25.72
C SER A 1 9.70 -30.92 -25.61
N PHE A 2 8.63 -31.69 -25.38
CA PHE A 2 7.30 -31.12 -25.16
C PHE A 2 7.28 -30.45 -23.78
N LYS A 3 7.07 -29.14 -23.75
CA LYS A 3 6.97 -28.34 -22.51
C LYS A 3 5.57 -28.42 -21.87
N TYR A 4 4.57 -28.94 -22.60
CA TYR A 4 3.19 -29.02 -22.14
C TYR A 4 2.77 -30.48 -21.88
N LYS A 5 2.05 -30.71 -20.78
CA LYS A 5 1.47 -32.02 -20.43
C LYS A 5 0.23 -32.36 -21.28
N SER A 6 -0.44 -31.35 -21.83
CA SER A 6 -1.62 -31.43 -22.70
C SER A 6 -1.56 -30.36 -23.78
N ASP A 7 -2.29 -30.56 -24.88
CA ASP A 7 -2.38 -29.56 -25.96
C ASP A 7 -3.08 -28.29 -25.48
N ARG A 8 -2.65 -27.15 -26.03
CA ARG A 8 -3.30 -25.86 -25.77
C ARG A 8 -4.68 -25.85 -26.43
N ILE A 9 -5.69 -25.48 -25.65
CA ILE A 9 -7.06 -25.30 -26.11
C ILE A 9 -7.49 -23.83 -26.02
N PHE A 10 -8.28 -23.40 -27.00
CA PHE A 10 -8.90 -22.08 -27.03
C PHE A 10 -10.37 -22.23 -27.35
N PHE A 11 -11.21 -21.49 -26.64
CA PHE A 11 -12.64 -21.42 -26.91
C PHE A 11 -12.96 -20.17 -27.73
N ALA A 12 -14.07 -20.21 -28.46
CA ALA A 12 -14.64 -19.01 -29.05
C ALA A 12 -15.13 -18.04 -27.94
N ASN A 13 -15.43 -16.79 -28.30
CA ASN A 13 -15.62 -15.69 -27.35
C ASN A 13 -16.95 -15.72 -26.58
N GLN A 14 -17.86 -16.65 -26.89
CA GLN A 14 -19.18 -16.78 -26.29
C GLN A 14 -19.08 -17.06 -24.79
N ALA A 15 -20.05 -16.54 -24.04
CA ALA A 15 -20.16 -16.76 -22.60
C ALA A 15 -21.23 -17.83 -22.32
N TYR A 16 -20.93 -18.76 -21.41
CA TYR A 16 -21.84 -19.81 -20.97
C TYR A 16 -21.71 -20.05 -19.47
N LEU A 17 -22.84 -20.15 -18.77
CA LEU A 17 -22.89 -20.82 -17.48
C LEU A 17 -22.50 -22.31 -17.62
N PRO A 18 -22.08 -22.99 -16.54
CA PRO A 18 -21.79 -24.42 -16.61
C PRO A 18 -22.96 -25.23 -17.19
N SER A 19 -24.19 -24.94 -16.75
CA SER A 19 -25.43 -25.59 -17.20
C SER A 19 -25.73 -25.37 -18.69
N GLU A 20 -25.31 -24.23 -19.24
CA GLU A 20 -25.55 -23.82 -20.64
C GLU A 20 -24.41 -24.21 -21.59
N THR A 21 -23.32 -24.79 -21.07
CA THR A 21 -22.17 -25.16 -21.90
C THR A 21 -22.58 -26.25 -22.91
N PRO A 22 -22.37 -26.04 -24.23
CA PRO A 22 -22.68 -27.03 -25.25
C PRO A 22 -22.06 -28.39 -24.91
N GLU A 23 -22.85 -29.46 -25.03
CA GLU A 23 -22.47 -30.80 -24.56
C GLU A 23 -21.07 -31.26 -25.05
N PRO A 24 -20.68 -31.07 -26.33
CA PRO A 24 -19.34 -31.45 -26.79
C PRO A 24 -18.19 -30.68 -26.12
N LEU A 25 -18.46 -29.50 -25.54
CA LEU A 25 -17.45 -28.63 -24.93
C LEU A 25 -17.26 -28.86 -23.42
N ARG A 26 -18.20 -29.55 -22.76
CA ARG A 26 -18.20 -29.71 -21.28
C ARG A 26 -16.93 -30.35 -20.75
N LYS A 27 -16.46 -31.43 -21.40
CA LYS A 27 -15.22 -32.11 -21.02
C LYS A 27 -13.98 -31.23 -21.19
N TYR A 28 -13.94 -30.44 -22.27
CA TYR A 28 -12.84 -29.51 -22.53
C TYR A 28 -12.82 -28.37 -21.51
N ARG A 29 -14.00 -27.83 -21.16
CA ARG A 29 -14.17 -26.81 -20.12
C ARG A 29 -13.58 -27.28 -18.79
N GLU A 30 -13.93 -28.49 -18.35
CA GLU A 30 -13.45 -29.05 -17.08
C GLU A 30 -11.95 -29.40 -17.12
N ASN A 31 -11.49 -30.04 -18.20
CA ASN A 31 -10.08 -30.41 -18.34
C ASN A 31 -9.13 -29.19 -18.33
N GLU A 32 -9.55 -28.07 -18.91
CA GLU A 32 -8.76 -26.83 -18.85
C GLU A 32 -8.69 -26.31 -17.40
N LEU A 33 -9.79 -26.33 -16.64
CA LEU A 33 -9.77 -25.94 -15.23
C LEU A 33 -8.87 -26.85 -14.38
N VAL A 34 -8.89 -28.17 -14.63
CA VAL A 34 -7.94 -29.11 -13.99
C VAL A 34 -6.49 -28.74 -14.32
N THR A 35 -6.22 -28.37 -15.57
CA THR A 35 -4.88 -27.95 -16.02
C THR A 35 -4.43 -26.66 -15.31
N LEU A 36 -5.32 -25.66 -15.20
CA LEU A 36 -5.04 -24.39 -14.53
C LEU A 36 -4.88 -24.54 -13.01
N ARG A 37 -5.54 -25.52 -12.38
CA ARG A 37 -5.37 -25.80 -10.94
C ARG A 37 -4.03 -26.47 -10.61
N GLY A 38 -3.48 -27.26 -11.53
CA GLY A 38 -2.29 -28.07 -11.30
C GLY A 38 -2.52 -29.16 -10.24
N ASP A 39 -1.43 -29.78 -9.79
CA ASP A 39 -1.44 -30.87 -8.79
C ASP A 39 -0.95 -30.43 -7.39
N GLY A 40 -0.60 -29.15 -7.22
CA GLY A 40 -0.11 -28.58 -5.96
C GLY A 40 1.34 -28.93 -5.63
N THR A 41 2.07 -29.60 -6.53
CA THR A 41 3.42 -30.12 -6.28
C THR A 41 4.46 -29.54 -7.24
N GLY A 42 5.75 -29.70 -6.88
CA GLY A 42 6.88 -29.31 -7.71
C GLY A 42 7.07 -27.80 -7.89
N LYS A 43 8.24 -27.44 -8.44
CA LYS A 43 8.55 -26.08 -8.87
C LYS A 43 7.83 -25.76 -10.17
N LEU A 44 7.22 -24.58 -10.23
CA LEU A 44 6.58 -24.08 -11.44
C LEU A 44 7.59 -23.38 -12.34
N GLU A 45 7.50 -23.65 -13.64
CA GLU A 45 8.41 -23.17 -14.67
C GLU A 45 7.77 -22.10 -15.54
N GLU A 46 8.60 -21.37 -16.31
CA GLU A 46 8.17 -20.20 -17.09
C GLU A 46 6.95 -20.46 -17.99
N TRP A 47 6.82 -21.65 -18.57
CA TRP A 47 5.73 -22.02 -19.49
C TRP A 47 4.45 -22.49 -18.78
N ASP A 48 4.47 -22.67 -17.47
CA ASP A 48 3.33 -23.20 -16.72
C ASP A 48 2.22 -22.14 -16.57
N ARG A 49 0.98 -22.60 -16.61
CA ARG A 49 -0.24 -21.79 -16.47
C ARG A 49 -1.00 -22.16 -15.18
N VAL A 50 -0.27 -22.59 -14.15
CA VAL A 50 -0.86 -23.11 -12.92
C VAL A 50 -1.09 -21.99 -11.92
N TYR A 51 -2.34 -21.81 -11.52
CA TYR A 51 -2.75 -20.89 -10.47
C TYR A 51 -2.97 -21.67 -9.20
N ASP A 52 -2.20 -21.42 -8.16
CA ASP A 52 -2.39 -22.04 -6.85
C ASP A 52 -1.94 -21.12 -5.73
N TYR A 53 -2.26 -21.45 -4.48
CA TYR A 53 -2.05 -20.60 -3.32
C TYR A 53 -0.79 -20.99 -2.54
N ALA A 54 -0.14 -20.00 -1.95
CA ALA A 54 0.86 -20.22 -0.91
C ALA A 54 0.89 -19.04 0.08
N TYR A 55 1.52 -19.27 1.24
CA TYR A 55 1.77 -18.25 2.25
C TYR A 55 2.86 -17.28 1.80
N TYR A 56 2.95 -16.10 2.42
CA TYR A 56 4.12 -15.24 2.27
C TYR A 56 5.26 -15.78 3.15
N ASN A 57 5.87 -16.87 2.70
CA ASN A 57 7.04 -17.51 3.29
C ASN A 57 8.30 -17.33 2.42
N ASP A 58 8.24 -16.45 1.43
CA ASP A 58 9.31 -16.15 0.46
C ASP A 58 9.92 -14.76 0.65
N LEU A 59 9.59 -14.06 1.74
CA LEU A 59 10.08 -12.69 2.01
C LEU A 59 11.41 -12.68 2.77
N GLY A 60 11.69 -13.70 3.59
CA GLY A 60 12.94 -13.82 4.34
C GLY A 60 14.05 -14.53 3.57
N ASP A 61 15.28 -14.40 4.06
CA ASP A 61 16.47 -15.13 3.56
C ASP A 61 17.29 -15.70 4.74
N PRO A 62 16.73 -16.64 5.53
CA PRO A 62 17.35 -17.14 6.76
C PRO A 62 18.68 -17.87 6.52
N ASP A 63 18.95 -18.35 5.31
CA ASP A 63 20.24 -18.95 4.94
C ASP A 63 21.40 -17.94 5.01
N LYS A 64 21.13 -16.63 4.94
CA LYS A 64 22.13 -15.57 5.15
C LYS A 64 22.36 -15.22 6.63
N GLY A 65 21.45 -15.60 7.53
CA GLY A 65 21.53 -15.27 8.95
C GLY A 65 20.17 -14.94 9.58
N LYS A 66 20.13 -14.96 10.91
CA LYS A 66 18.91 -14.73 11.72
C LYS A 66 18.30 -13.35 11.47
N GLU A 67 19.11 -12.36 11.14
CA GLU A 67 18.73 -10.98 10.85
C GLU A 67 17.98 -10.79 9.52
N TYR A 68 18.07 -11.78 8.62
CA TYR A 68 17.37 -11.87 7.34
C TYR A 68 16.14 -12.78 7.40
N ALA A 69 15.96 -13.54 8.48
CA ALA A 69 14.74 -14.31 8.71
C ALA A 69 13.54 -13.37 8.92
N ARG A 70 12.38 -13.75 8.38
CA ARG A 70 11.11 -13.03 8.55
C ARG A 70 10.01 -14.01 8.92
N PRO A 71 9.00 -13.57 9.70
CA PRO A 71 7.86 -14.42 10.01
C PRO A 71 7.08 -14.77 8.73
N ILE A 72 6.54 -15.98 8.69
CA ILE A 72 5.63 -16.41 7.62
C ILE A 72 4.28 -15.73 7.83
N LEU A 73 3.76 -15.08 6.79
CA LEU A 73 2.44 -14.45 6.86
C LEU A 73 1.38 -15.31 6.17
N GLY A 74 0.31 -15.57 6.91
CA GLY A 74 -0.77 -16.49 6.57
C GLY A 74 -0.62 -17.86 7.23
N GLY A 75 -1.77 -18.49 7.52
CA GLY A 75 -1.79 -19.84 8.12
C GLY A 75 -1.68 -19.89 9.65
N SER A 76 -1.57 -18.72 10.31
CA SER A 76 -1.58 -18.59 11.76
C SER A 76 -2.54 -17.47 12.20
N SER A 77 -2.99 -17.53 13.46
CA SER A 77 -3.76 -16.44 14.09
C SER A 77 -2.88 -15.26 14.51
N GLU A 78 -1.58 -15.50 14.69
CA GLU A 78 -0.61 -14.46 15.04
C GLU A 78 -0.36 -13.51 13.87
N TYR A 79 -0.14 -14.09 12.67
CA TYR A 79 0.10 -13.39 11.41
C TYR A 79 -0.89 -13.84 10.33
N PRO A 80 -2.19 -13.55 10.45
CA PRO A 80 -3.13 -13.84 9.38
C PRO A 80 -2.81 -12.96 8.17
N TYR A 81 -2.97 -13.50 6.97
CA TYR A 81 -2.68 -12.76 5.75
C TYR A 81 -3.37 -13.36 4.51
N PRO A 82 -3.67 -12.56 3.47
CA PRO A 82 -4.02 -13.08 2.15
C PRO A 82 -3.01 -14.09 1.63
N ARG A 83 -3.45 -14.99 0.74
CA ARG A 83 -2.55 -15.89 0.01
C ARG A 83 -1.96 -15.20 -1.21
N ARG A 84 -0.78 -15.63 -1.62
CA ARG A 84 -0.12 -15.24 -2.87
C ARG A 84 -0.10 -16.41 -3.87
N GLY A 85 0.33 -16.13 -5.10
CA GLY A 85 0.57 -17.16 -6.11
C GLY A 85 1.70 -18.12 -5.72
N ARG A 86 1.42 -19.43 -5.73
CA ARG A 86 2.40 -20.49 -5.50
C ARG A 86 3.50 -20.45 -6.56
N THR A 87 4.73 -20.69 -6.14
CA THR A 87 5.92 -20.74 -7.02
C THR A 87 6.62 -22.10 -6.91
N GLY A 88 6.61 -22.71 -5.73
CA GLY A 88 7.05 -24.09 -5.52
C GLY A 88 8.56 -24.29 -5.56
N ARG A 89 9.36 -23.22 -5.35
CA ARG A 89 10.80 -23.36 -5.18
C ARG A 89 11.11 -24.16 -3.92
N GLU A 90 12.32 -24.72 -3.88
CA GLU A 90 12.78 -25.50 -2.74
C GLU A 90 12.77 -24.67 -1.45
N PRO A 91 12.55 -25.30 -0.28
CA PRO A 91 12.74 -24.63 0.99
C PRO A 91 14.18 -24.13 1.20
N THR A 92 14.36 -23.18 2.10
CA THR A 92 15.68 -22.77 2.56
C THR A 92 16.38 -23.90 3.33
N LYS A 93 17.71 -23.88 3.42
CA LYS A 93 18.47 -24.91 4.12
C LYS A 93 18.30 -24.83 5.64
N THR A 94 18.09 -23.63 6.16
CA THR A 94 18.03 -23.32 7.58
C THR A 94 16.62 -23.33 8.16
N ASP A 95 15.59 -23.07 7.35
CA ASP A 95 14.18 -23.15 7.73
C ASP A 95 13.33 -23.85 6.64
N PRO A 96 12.85 -25.08 6.87
CA PRO A 96 12.06 -25.81 5.88
C PRO A 96 10.68 -25.20 5.62
N ASN A 97 10.22 -24.24 6.43
CA ASN A 97 8.96 -23.55 6.21
C ASN A 97 9.10 -22.30 5.35
N SER A 98 10.34 -21.78 5.18
CA SER A 98 10.65 -20.64 4.33
C SER A 98 11.03 -21.12 2.92
N GLU A 99 10.45 -20.50 1.89
CA GLU A 99 10.78 -20.78 0.49
C GLU A 99 12.07 -20.06 0.09
N SER A 100 12.96 -20.73 -0.64
CA SER A 100 14.23 -20.15 -1.08
C SER A 100 14.03 -18.93 -1.98
N ARG A 101 14.97 -17.98 -1.86
CA ARG A 101 15.01 -16.75 -2.65
C ARG A 101 15.63 -16.97 -4.02
N ILE A 102 15.23 -16.15 -4.98
CA ILE A 102 15.91 -16.07 -6.28
C ILE A 102 17.06 -15.05 -6.17
N PRO A 103 18.22 -15.26 -6.82
CA PRO A 103 19.25 -14.23 -6.89
C PRO A 103 18.68 -12.92 -7.45
N LEU A 104 19.10 -11.77 -6.89
CA LEU A 104 18.53 -10.46 -7.23
C LEU A 104 18.56 -10.14 -8.74
N LEU A 105 19.63 -10.54 -9.44
CA LEU A 105 19.77 -10.35 -10.89
C LEU A 105 18.77 -11.18 -11.72
N MET A 106 18.14 -12.18 -11.10
CA MET A 106 17.13 -13.06 -11.68
C MET A 106 15.74 -12.82 -11.07
N SER A 107 15.53 -11.74 -10.29
CA SER A 107 14.22 -11.47 -9.67
C SER A 107 13.09 -11.29 -10.70
N LEU A 108 13.41 -10.95 -11.94
CA LEU A 108 12.46 -10.89 -13.06
C LEU A 108 11.98 -12.27 -13.53
N ASP A 109 12.69 -13.33 -13.14
CA ASP A 109 12.36 -14.71 -13.47
C ASP A 109 11.41 -15.35 -12.46
N ILE A 110 10.98 -14.60 -11.43
CA ILE A 110 9.97 -15.07 -10.47
C ILE A 110 8.75 -15.63 -11.19
N TYR A 111 8.31 -16.81 -10.76
CA TYR A 111 7.20 -17.47 -11.41
C TYR A 111 5.91 -16.70 -11.16
N VAL A 112 5.18 -16.49 -12.26
CA VAL A 112 3.74 -16.26 -12.32
C VAL A 112 3.20 -17.07 -13.49
N PRO A 113 1.91 -17.44 -13.51
CA PRO A 113 1.30 -18.10 -14.66
C PRO A 113 1.66 -17.37 -15.95
N ARG A 114 2.05 -18.10 -17.00
CA ARG A 114 2.69 -17.51 -18.18
C ARG A 114 1.92 -16.33 -18.79
N ASP A 115 0.59 -16.40 -18.77
CA ASP A 115 -0.31 -15.40 -19.35
C ASP A 115 -0.48 -14.15 -18.46
N GLU A 116 -0.04 -14.19 -17.19
CA GLU A 116 -0.04 -13.05 -16.25
C GLU A 116 1.23 -12.18 -16.34
N ARG A 117 2.28 -12.65 -17.02
CA ARG A 117 3.51 -11.86 -17.20
C ARG A 117 3.22 -10.61 -18.02
N PHE A 118 3.83 -9.50 -17.63
CA PHE A 118 3.73 -8.24 -18.39
C PHE A 118 4.05 -8.45 -19.86
N GLY A 119 3.29 -7.76 -20.72
CA GLY A 119 3.70 -7.55 -22.10
C GLY A 119 5.03 -6.79 -22.19
N HIS A 120 5.72 -6.93 -23.32
CA HIS A 120 7.07 -6.40 -23.52
C HIS A 120 7.22 -4.89 -23.26
N LEU A 121 6.23 -4.08 -23.67
CA LEU A 121 6.25 -2.62 -23.44
C LEU A 121 6.19 -2.28 -21.95
N LYS A 122 5.24 -2.86 -21.21
CA LYS A 122 5.09 -2.62 -19.76
C LYS A 122 6.30 -3.13 -18.98
N MET A 123 6.89 -4.25 -19.41
CA MET A 123 8.13 -4.75 -18.82
C MET A 123 9.29 -3.77 -19.04
N SER A 124 9.42 -3.22 -20.25
CA SER A 124 10.43 -2.19 -20.55
C SER A 124 10.26 -0.96 -19.68
N ASP A 125 9.04 -0.42 -19.56
CA ASP A 125 8.76 0.75 -18.70
C ASP A 125 9.09 0.47 -17.23
N PHE A 126 8.69 -0.70 -16.72
CA PHE A 126 8.99 -1.12 -15.35
C PHE A 126 10.50 -1.23 -15.10
N LEU A 127 11.24 -1.82 -16.03
CA LEU A 127 12.70 -1.97 -15.93
C LEU A 127 13.40 -0.63 -15.97
N THR A 128 13.01 0.26 -16.87
CA THR A 128 13.57 1.61 -16.98
C THR A 128 13.34 2.40 -15.70
N LEU A 129 12.12 2.37 -15.14
CA LEU A 129 11.79 3.05 -13.88
C LEU A 129 12.51 2.44 -12.67
N SER A 130 12.54 1.11 -12.57
CA SER A 130 13.20 0.39 -11.47
C SER A 130 14.70 0.60 -11.49
N LEU A 131 15.33 0.55 -12.66
CA LEU A 131 16.77 0.77 -12.81
C LEU A 131 17.14 2.23 -12.54
N LYS A 132 16.34 3.19 -13.04
CA LYS A 132 16.51 4.61 -12.71
C LYS A 132 16.50 4.80 -11.18
N SER A 133 15.52 4.19 -10.49
CA SER A 133 15.39 4.24 -9.04
C SER A 133 16.59 3.59 -8.32
N ILE A 134 17.04 2.41 -8.73
CA ILE A 134 18.21 1.73 -8.14
C ILE A 134 19.50 2.56 -8.30
N VAL A 135 19.77 3.06 -9.50
CA VAL A 135 20.96 3.88 -9.77
C VAL A 135 20.94 5.15 -8.93
N GLN A 136 19.77 5.78 -8.79
CA GLN A 136 19.60 6.98 -7.97
C GLN A 136 19.68 6.68 -6.47
N SER A 137 19.14 5.56 -6.00
CA SER A 137 19.18 5.10 -4.60
C SER A 137 20.58 4.72 -4.14
N LEU A 138 21.40 4.14 -5.03
CA LEU A 138 22.77 3.73 -4.72
C LEU A 138 23.78 4.89 -4.86
N PHE A 139 23.42 5.95 -5.59
CA PHE A 139 24.31 7.09 -5.84
C PHE A 139 24.84 7.76 -4.54
N PRO A 140 24.02 8.01 -3.50
CA PRO A 140 24.50 8.55 -2.23
C PRO A 140 25.39 7.56 -1.46
N ALA A 141 25.08 6.25 -1.51
CA ALA A 141 25.86 5.21 -0.85
C ALA A 141 27.29 5.08 -1.45
N PHE A 142 27.45 5.33 -2.75
CA PHE A 142 28.77 5.36 -3.39
C PHE A 142 29.55 6.66 -3.12
N LYS A 143 28.87 7.79 -2.92
CA LYS A 143 29.49 9.07 -2.52
C LYS A 143 30.02 9.03 -1.07
N ALA A 144 29.43 8.19 -0.21
CA ALA A 144 29.81 7.99 1.19
C ALA A 144 31.18 7.33 1.42
N LEU A 145 31.83 6.77 0.39
CA LEU A 145 33.10 6.04 0.52
C LEU A 145 34.33 6.94 0.77
N PHE A 146 34.22 8.27 0.71
CA PHE A 146 35.40 9.14 0.66
C PHE A 146 35.36 10.45 1.46
N ASP A 147 34.47 10.68 2.42
CA ASP A 147 34.48 11.96 3.13
C ASP A 147 33.78 11.91 4.51
N ASN A 148 34.24 12.72 5.47
CA ASN A 148 33.98 12.55 6.92
C ASN A 148 32.84 13.42 7.47
N THR A 149 32.05 14.10 6.62
CA THR A 149 30.60 14.40 6.82
C THR A 149 29.94 14.90 5.51
N PRO A 150 29.55 14.00 4.58
CA PRO A 150 28.66 14.33 3.46
C PRO A 150 27.45 13.37 3.38
N ASN A 151 26.44 13.78 2.62
CA ASN A 151 25.22 13.02 2.21
C ASN A 151 23.92 13.31 2.97
N GLU A 152 23.80 14.46 3.62
CA GLU A 152 22.50 15.00 4.06
C GLU A 152 22.09 16.21 3.20
N PHE A 153 20.79 16.52 3.21
CA PHE A 153 20.31 17.79 2.64
C PHE A 153 20.43 18.87 3.72
N ASP A 154 21.23 19.91 3.43
CA ASP A 154 21.44 21.02 4.36
C ASP A 154 20.32 22.07 4.29
N SER A 155 19.52 22.02 3.22
CA SER A 155 18.41 22.94 2.98
C SER A 155 17.31 22.30 2.12
N PHE A 156 16.09 22.87 2.18
CA PHE A 156 15.02 22.47 1.25
C PHE A 156 15.39 22.74 -0.21
N GLU A 157 16.22 23.75 -0.46
CA GLU A 157 16.75 24.06 -1.79
C GLU A 157 17.57 22.89 -2.37
N ASP A 158 18.31 22.16 -1.53
CA ASP A 158 19.07 20.99 -2.00
C ASP A 158 18.17 19.83 -2.41
N VAL A 159 16.97 19.72 -1.83
CA VAL A 159 15.93 18.79 -2.28
C VAL A 159 15.32 19.26 -3.60
N LEU A 160 15.02 20.55 -3.75
CA LEU A 160 14.44 21.11 -4.98
C LEU A 160 15.36 20.94 -6.20
N LYS A 161 16.68 21.05 -6.01
CA LYS A 161 17.69 20.84 -7.06
C LYS A 161 17.62 19.46 -7.72
N LEU A 162 17.05 18.44 -7.06
CA LEU A 162 16.82 17.11 -7.65
C LEU A 162 15.91 17.18 -8.89
N TYR A 163 15.04 18.19 -8.97
CA TYR A 163 14.07 18.39 -10.04
C TYR A 163 14.49 19.45 -11.06
N GLU A 164 15.43 20.34 -10.72
CA GLU A 164 15.80 21.47 -11.58
C GLU A 164 17.04 21.19 -12.46
N GLY A 165 18.08 20.55 -11.91
CA GLY A 165 19.39 20.41 -12.57
C GLY A 165 19.99 18.99 -12.63
N GLY A 166 19.27 17.99 -12.12
CA GLY A 166 19.76 16.61 -12.02
C GLY A 166 20.94 16.44 -11.06
N VAL A 167 21.42 15.22 -10.90
CA VAL A 167 22.60 14.92 -10.07
C VAL A 167 23.80 14.67 -10.99
N LYS A 168 24.86 15.47 -10.85
CA LYS A 168 26.10 15.25 -11.60
C LYS A 168 26.73 13.93 -11.18
N LEU A 169 26.76 12.95 -12.09
CA LEU A 169 27.50 11.70 -11.88
C LEU A 169 29.00 12.01 -11.72
N PRO A 170 29.73 11.32 -10.83
CA PRO A 170 31.17 11.47 -10.71
C PRO A 170 31.84 10.92 -11.99
N GLU A 171 32.83 11.65 -12.51
CA GLU A 171 33.66 11.17 -13.60
C GLU A 171 34.64 10.08 -13.09
N GLY A 172 34.88 9.02 -13.88
CA GLY A 172 35.92 8.03 -13.59
C GLY A 172 35.46 6.56 -13.50
N PRO A 173 36.23 5.68 -12.82
CA PRO A 173 36.01 4.23 -12.80
C PRO A 173 34.62 3.80 -12.28
N LEU A 174 34.02 4.64 -11.44
CA LEU A 174 32.71 4.39 -10.82
C LEU A 174 31.57 4.50 -11.84
N LEU A 175 31.58 5.50 -12.73
CA LEU A 175 30.64 5.62 -13.83
C LEU A 175 30.75 4.40 -14.76
N LYS A 176 31.98 3.95 -15.01
CA LYS A 176 32.28 2.80 -15.86
C LYS A 176 31.72 1.50 -15.27
N ALA A 177 31.85 1.28 -13.96
CA ALA A 177 31.27 0.12 -13.28
C ALA A 177 29.74 0.09 -13.34
N ILE A 178 29.09 1.26 -13.27
CA ILE A 178 27.63 1.40 -13.41
C ILE A 178 27.21 1.12 -14.86
N THR A 179 27.88 1.72 -15.86
CA THR A 179 27.54 1.51 -17.28
C THR A 179 27.82 0.09 -17.76
N ASP A 180 28.87 -0.55 -17.27
CA ASP A 180 29.26 -1.91 -17.67
C ASP A 180 28.30 -2.98 -17.11
N SER A 181 27.56 -2.64 -16.05
CA SER A 181 26.58 -3.53 -15.40
C SER A 181 25.16 -3.39 -15.97
N ILE A 182 24.94 -2.45 -16.89
CA ILE A 182 23.62 -2.14 -17.44
C ILE A 182 23.57 -2.54 -18.93
N PRO A 183 22.55 -3.30 -19.37
CA PRO A 183 22.36 -3.60 -20.78
C PRO A 183 22.29 -2.32 -21.65
N LEU A 184 23.01 -2.34 -22.77
CA LEU A 184 23.27 -1.17 -23.62
C LEU A 184 22.00 -0.52 -24.20
N GLU A 185 20.92 -1.29 -24.40
CA GLU A 185 19.62 -0.77 -24.86
C GLU A 185 18.92 0.05 -23.77
N ILE A 186 18.97 -0.41 -22.52
CA ILE A 186 18.39 0.29 -21.36
C ILE A 186 19.22 1.52 -21.01
N LEU A 187 20.55 1.41 -21.13
CA LEU A 187 21.45 2.53 -20.92
C LEU A 187 21.17 3.68 -21.91
N LYS A 188 20.82 3.37 -23.17
CA LYS A 188 20.46 4.37 -24.18
C LYS A 188 19.17 5.12 -23.82
N ASP A 189 18.19 4.48 -23.21
CA ASP A 189 16.95 5.16 -22.80
C ASP A 189 17.15 6.02 -21.55
N ILE A 190 18.01 5.58 -20.63
CA ILE A 190 18.41 6.36 -19.45
C ILE A 190 19.28 7.57 -19.81
N LEU A 191 20.16 7.43 -20.81
CA LEU A 191 21.09 8.48 -21.25
C LEU A 191 20.51 9.43 -22.31
N GLN A 192 19.37 9.12 -22.92
CA GLN A 192 18.72 9.97 -23.94
C GLN A 192 17.98 11.20 -23.39
N THR A 193 18.16 11.55 -22.11
CA THR A 193 17.66 12.80 -21.54
C THR A 193 18.48 13.99 -22.07
N ASP A 194 18.02 14.55 -23.20
CA ASP A 194 17.99 15.97 -23.63
C ASP A 194 19.15 16.94 -23.31
N GLY A 195 20.33 16.47 -22.90
CA GLY A 195 21.48 17.32 -22.57
C GLY A 195 21.27 18.16 -21.30
N GLN A 196 20.19 17.96 -20.53
CA GLN A 196 19.88 18.69 -19.29
C GLN A 196 20.53 18.09 -18.03
N GLY A 197 21.38 17.07 -18.19
CA GLY A 197 22.03 16.36 -17.09
C GLY A 197 21.39 15.00 -16.81
N LEU A 198 22.21 14.01 -16.51
CA LEU A 198 21.76 12.68 -16.10
C LEU A 198 20.93 12.77 -14.80
N LEU A 199 19.90 11.94 -14.69
CA LEU A 199 19.14 11.69 -13.45
C LEU A 199 18.21 12.81 -12.94
N LYS A 200 17.83 13.80 -13.77
CA LYS A 200 16.75 14.75 -13.42
C LYS A 200 15.44 14.01 -13.14
N TYR A 201 14.83 14.29 -11.98
CA TYR A 201 13.48 13.82 -11.67
C TYR A 201 12.45 14.76 -12.32
N PRO A 202 11.28 14.24 -12.75
CA PRO A 202 10.17 15.12 -13.11
C PRO A 202 9.76 15.92 -11.86
N THR A 203 9.48 17.21 -12.04
CA THR A 203 8.97 18.06 -10.96
C THR A 203 7.64 17.52 -10.45
N PRO A 204 7.50 17.22 -9.14
CA PRO A 204 6.25 16.78 -8.55
C PRO A 204 5.15 17.83 -8.69
N GLN A 205 3.92 17.39 -8.96
CA GLN A 205 2.77 18.29 -9.14
C GLN A 205 2.53 19.19 -7.91
N VAL A 206 2.75 18.67 -6.71
CA VAL A 206 2.56 19.41 -5.44
C VAL A 206 3.48 20.62 -5.28
N ILE A 207 4.60 20.70 -6.01
CA ILE A 207 5.52 21.85 -5.99
C ILE A 207 5.59 22.59 -7.33
N GLN A 208 4.77 22.20 -8.31
CA GLN A 208 4.88 22.74 -9.68
C GLN A 208 4.51 24.23 -9.75
N GLU A 209 3.49 24.64 -9.00
CA GLU A 209 3.01 26.03 -8.97
C GLU A 209 3.57 26.82 -7.77
N ASP A 210 3.77 26.16 -6.63
CA ASP A 210 4.30 26.76 -5.39
C ASP A 210 5.18 25.74 -4.65
N ASN A 211 6.47 26.04 -4.52
CA ASN A 211 7.45 25.16 -3.88
C ASN A 211 7.42 25.17 -2.34
N THR A 212 6.51 25.94 -1.73
CA THR A 212 6.35 26.08 -0.28
C THR A 212 4.96 25.74 0.25
N ALA A 213 3.94 25.66 -0.61
CA ALA A 213 2.54 25.41 -0.21
C ALA A 213 2.35 24.13 0.62
N TRP A 214 3.15 23.09 0.36
CA TRP A 214 3.17 21.84 1.14
C TRP A 214 3.43 22.02 2.64
N LYS A 215 4.00 23.17 3.06
CA LYS A 215 4.29 23.49 4.46
C LYS A 215 3.08 24.09 5.19
N THR A 216 2.05 24.51 4.47
CA THR A 216 0.88 25.17 5.08
C THR A 216 0.05 24.19 5.91
N ASP A 217 -0.76 24.71 6.82
CA ASP A 217 -1.69 23.88 7.59
C ASP A 217 -2.91 23.50 6.75
N GLU A 218 -3.28 24.37 5.82
CA GLU A 218 -4.31 24.16 4.81
C GLU A 218 -4.00 22.96 3.95
N GLU A 219 -2.79 22.89 3.35
CA GLU A 219 -2.40 21.76 2.50
C GLU A 219 -2.28 20.46 3.30
N PHE A 220 -1.71 20.54 4.51
CA PHE A 220 -1.61 19.39 5.41
C PHE A 220 -2.99 18.81 5.78
N GLY A 221 -4.01 19.65 6.00
CA GLY A 221 -5.38 19.21 6.20
C GLY A 221 -6.05 18.69 4.91
N ARG A 222 -5.82 19.38 3.79
CA ARG A 222 -6.42 19.07 2.48
C ARG A 222 -5.97 17.72 1.94
N GLU A 223 -4.70 17.36 2.10
CA GLU A 223 -4.18 16.07 1.63
C GLU A 223 -4.85 14.86 2.31
N MET A 224 -5.44 15.03 3.49
CA MET A 224 -6.21 13.95 4.15
C MET A 224 -7.53 13.64 3.42
N LEU A 225 -7.99 14.52 2.53
CA LEU A 225 -9.21 14.37 1.73
C LEU A 225 -8.93 14.15 0.24
N ALA A 226 -7.79 14.62 -0.24
CA ALA A 226 -7.48 14.70 -1.67
C ALA A 226 -6.00 14.44 -2.03
N GLY A 227 -5.21 13.99 -1.06
CA GLY A 227 -3.80 13.62 -1.25
C GLY A 227 -3.65 12.14 -1.60
N VAL A 228 -2.48 11.58 -1.27
CA VAL A 228 -2.14 10.19 -1.61
C VAL A 228 -2.86 9.16 -0.73
N ASN A 229 -3.23 9.52 0.50
CA ASN A 229 -3.89 8.62 1.45
C ASN A 229 -5.23 9.18 1.96
N PRO A 230 -6.22 9.42 1.09
CA PRO A 230 -7.44 10.12 1.44
C PRO A 230 -8.48 9.19 2.11
N VAL A 231 -8.07 8.08 2.72
CA VAL A 231 -8.97 7.00 3.17
C VAL A 231 -8.89 6.70 4.68
N ILE A 232 -8.08 7.45 5.45
CA ILE A 232 -7.85 7.17 6.88
C ILE A 232 -8.62 8.12 7.80
N ILE A 233 -8.80 9.38 7.39
CA ILE A 233 -9.46 10.38 8.23
C ILE A 233 -10.86 9.91 8.65
N SER A 234 -11.19 10.12 9.92
CA SER A 234 -12.46 9.72 10.52
C SER A 234 -13.05 10.83 11.38
N ARG A 235 -14.35 10.80 11.61
CA ARG A 235 -15.01 11.75 12.51
C ARG A 235 -14.66 11.41 13.95
N LEU A 236 -14.32 12.43 14.74
CA LEU A 236 -14.08 12.28 16.17
C LEU A 236 -15.42 12.06 16.89
N GLN A 237 -15.57 10.91 17.54
CA GLN A 237 -16.82 10.54 18.21
C GLN A 237 -16.85 10.94 19.69
N GLU A 238 -15.70 10.96 20.35
CA GLU A 238 -15.57 11.28 21.77
C GLU A 238 -14.26 12.05 22.03
N PHE A 239 -14.25 12.83 23.11
CA PHE A 239 -13.08 13.60 23.54
C PHE A 239 -12.80 13.39 25.04
N PRO A 240 -11.52 13.19 25.45
CA PRO A 240 -10.35 13.04 24.59
C PRO A 240 -10.42 11.73 23.75
N PRO A 241 -9.70 11.65 22.61
CA PRO A 241 -9.62 10.42 21.84
C PRO A 241 -9.14 9.23 22.71
N LYS A 242 -9.71 8.05 22.48
CA LYS A 242 -9.32 6.82 23.20
C LYS A 242 -8.65 5.80 22.28
N SER A 243 -7.68 5.09 22.83
CA SER A 243 -7.04 3.92 22.23
C SER A 243 -7.92 2.67 22.32
N LYS A 244 -7.99 1.92 21.22
CA LYS A 244 -8.60 0.59 21.16
C LYS A 244 -7.67 -0.53 21.60
N LEU A 245 -6.37 -0.25 21.78
CA LEU A 245 -5.39 -1.23 22.23
C LEU A 245 -5.77 -1.87 23.57
N ASP A 246 -5.33 -3.10 23.78
CA ASP A 246 -5.56 -3.84 25.02
C ASP A 246 -4.92 -3.10 26.22
N PRO A 247 -5.71 -2.66 27.23
CA PRO A 247 -5.17 -1.90 28.35
C PRO A 247 -4.25 -2.73 29.24
N THR A 248 -4.36 -4.07 29.22
CA THR A 248 -3.46 -4.92 30.00
C THR A 248 -2.06 -4.96 29.39
N THR A 249 -1.97 -4.80 28.07
CA THR A 249 -0.71 -4.78 27.32
C THR A 249 -0.13 -3.37 27.16
N TYR A 250 -0.99 -2.35 26.97
CA TYR A 250 -0.57 -0.99 26.59
C TYR A 250 -1.02 0.11 27.58
N GLY A 251 -1.44 -0.24 28.80
CA GLY A 251 -1.75 0.71 29.86
C GLY A 251 -2.89 1.70 29.54
N ASN A 252 -2.76 2.93 30.04
CA ASN A 252 -3.79 3.97 29.93
C ASN A 252 -4.14 4.29 28.46
N LYS A 253 -5.44 4.35 28.16
CA LYS A 253 -6.00 4.53 26.82
C LYS A 253 -6.26 5.97 26.41
N ASN A 254 -6.26 6.92 27.35
CA ASN A 254 -6.70 8.27 27.06
C ASN A 254 -5.58 9.08 26.40
N SER A 255 -5.91 9.78 25.32
CA SER A 255 -5.06 10.81 24.73
C SER A 255 -4.76 11.92 25.75
N THR A 256 -3.58 12.52 25.66
CA THR A 256 -3.20 13.68 26.48
C THR A 256 -3.66 15.02 25.91
N ILE A 257 -4.35 15.02 24.76
CA ILE A 257 -4.97 16.23 24.22
C ILE A 257 -6.13 16.65 25.13
N THR A 258 -5.95 17.76 25.84
CA THR A 258 -6.98 18.39 26.67
C THR A 258 -7.80 19.45 25.91
N LYS A 259 -8.92 19.88 26.51
CA LYS A 259 -9.80 20.90 25.89
C LYS A 259 -9.05 22.23 25.70
N GLU A 260 -8.14 22.58 26.62
CA GLU A 260 -7.34 23.81 26.57
C GLU A 260 -6.47 23.91 25.32
N HIS A 261 -6.04 22.79 24.72
CA HIS A 261 -5.23 22.81 23.49
C HIS A 261 -6.02 23.21 22.23
N VAL A 262 -7.34 23.06 22.26
CA VAL A 262 -8.19 23.14 21.05
C VAL A 262 -9.34 24.13 21.15
N GLN A 263 -9.83 24.45 22.35
CA GLN A 263 -11.09 25.16 22.58
C GLN A 263 -11.12 26.56 21.96
N ASP A 264 -9.99 27.24 21.86
CA ASP A 264 -9.85 28.58 21.26
C ASP A 264 -9.85 28.56 19.72
N LYS A 265 -9.80 27.38 19.09
CA LYS A 265 -9.61 27.19 17.64
C LYS A 265 -10.83 26.58 16.93
N LEU A 266 -11.98 26.54 17.60
CA LEU A 266 -13.23 25.90 17.13
C LEU A 266 -14.29 26.91 16.67
N ASP A 267 -13.88 28.10 16.23
CA ASP A 267 -14.78 29.16 15.73
C ASP A 267 -15.94 29.48 16.69
N GLY A 268 -15.63 29.52 18.00
CA GLY A 268 -16.59 29.84 19.07
C GLY A 268 -17.40 28.65 19.61
N LEU A 269 -17.29 27.46 19.01
CA LEU A 269 -17.96 26.25 19.51
C LEU A 269 -17.20 25.63 20.69
N THR A 270 -17.93 25.04 21.63
CA THR A 270 -17.33 24.09 22.59
C THR A 270 -16.92 22.80 21.89
N VAL A 271 -15.98 22.04 22.48
CA VAL A 271 -15.61 20.70 21.97
C VAL A 271 -16.84 19.81 21.80
N ASP A 272 -17.76 19.83 22.77
CA ASP A 272 -18.96 18.99 22.77
C ASP A 272 -19.95 19.40 21.67
N GLU A 273 -20.09 20.71 21.41
CA GLU A 273 -20.88 21.22 20.28
C GLU A 273 -20.24 20.82 18.95
N ALA A 274 -18.92 21.00 18.80
CA ALA A 274 -18.21 20.67 17.57
C ALA A 274 -18.30 19.17 17.21
N ILE A 275 -18.28 18.26 18.20
CA ILE A 275 -18.56 16.83 17.98
C ILE A 275 -20.01 16.62 17.53
N LYS A 276 -20.98 17.20 18.24
CA LYS A 276 -22.43 17.04 17.94
C LYS A 276 -22.80 17.56 16.56
N THR A 277 -22.14 18.62 16.11
CA THR A 277 -22.33 19.21 14.77
C THR A 277 -21.42 18.59 13.71
N ASN A 278 -20.75 17.47 14.01
CA ASN A 278 -19.87 16.73 13.09
C ASN A 278 -18.73 17.55 12.48
N ARG A 279 -18.12 18.44 13.27
CA ARG A 279 -17.04 19.33 12.82
C ARG A 279 -15.65 18.94 13.34
N LEU A 280 -15.56 17.95 14.23
CA LEU A 280 -14.27 17.43 14.69
C LEU A 280 -13.94 16.11 14.02
N PHE A 281 -12.72 16.04 13.50
CA PHE A 281 -12.15 14.89 12.80
C PHE A 281 -10.81 14.52 13.39
N ILE A 282 -10.38 13.30 13.12
CA ILE A 282 -9.11 12.75 13.61
C ILE A 282 -8.44 11.89 12.54
N LEU A 283 -7.14 12.12 12.37
CA LEU A 283 -6.22 11.18 11.74
C LEU A 283 -5.50 10.42 12.86
N ASN A 284 -5.89 9.16 13.07
CA ASN A 284 -5.46 8.36 14.23
C ASN A 284 -4.53 7.22 13.80
N HIS A 285 -3.22 7.46 13.79
CA HIS A 285 -2.21 6.44 13.51
C HIS A 285 -1.77 5.68 14.77
N HIS A 286 -2.13 6.19 15.95
CA HIS A 286 -1.57 5.71 17.21
C HIS A 286 -1.69 4.20 17.39
N ASP A 287 -2.89 3.66 17.21
CA ASP A 287 -3.19 2.27 17.54
C ASP A 287 -2.53 1.29 16.55
N VAL A 288 -2.26 1.73 15.32
CA VAL A 288 -1.56 0.94 14.31
C VAL A 288 -0.04 0.94 14.56
N VAL A 289 0.51 2.07 14.98
CA VAL A 289 1.97 2.26 15.12
C VAL A 289 2.50 1.79 16.48
N MET A 290 1.78 2.07 17.57
CA MET A 290 2.24 1.85 18.94
C MET A 290 2.71 0.40 19.21
N PRO A 291 2.03 -0.67 18.74
CA PRO A 291 2.48 -2.05 18.95
C PRO A 291 3.89 -2.38 18.43
N PHE A 292 4.40 -1.62 17.47
CA PHE A 292 5.69 -1.85 16.83
C PHE A 292 6.77 -0.88 17.32
N LEU A 293 6.35 0.23 17.93
CA LEU A 293 7.17 1.41 18.11
C LEU A 293 8.40 1.18 19.00
N ARG A 294 8.27 0.35 20.05
CA ARG A 294 9.40 -0.01 20.92
C ARG A 294 10.49 -0.73 20.12
N ARG A 295 10.13 -1.73 19.31
CA ARG A 295 11.08 -2.51 18.50
C ARG A 295 11.70 -1.64 17.39
N VAL A 296 10.89 -0.81 16.75
CA VAL A 296 11.35 0.15 15.73
C VAL A 296 12.39 1.12 16.31
N ASN A 297 12.10 1.72 17.47
CA ASN A 297 12.97 2.74 18.06
C ASN A 297 14.26 2.17 18.68
N MET A 298 14.35 0.85 18.89
CA MET A 298 15.60 0.15 19.24
C MET A 298 16.56 0.06 18.04
N SER A 299 16.10 0.29 16.81
CA SER A 299 16.98 0.41 15.64
C SER A 299 17.94 1.59 15.80
N ALA A 300 19.19 1.43 15.33
CA ALA A 300 20.20 2.49 15.41
C ALA A 300 19.78 3.75 14.64
N ASN A 301 19.17 3.57 13.46
CA ASN A 301 19.00 4.65 12.47
C ASN A 301 17.55 5.13 12.32
N THR A 302 16.62 4.62 13.12
CA THR A 302 15.20 4.95 12.99
C THR A 302 14.62 5.38 14.32
N LYS A 303 13.86 6.48 14.30
CA LYS A 303 13.07 6.98 15.42
C LYS A 303 11.72 7.45 14.90
N ALA A 304 10.65 6.98 15.52
CA ALA A 304 9.29 7.33 15.18
C ALA A 304 8.47 7.61 16.43
N TYR A 305 7.31 8.23 16.22
CA TYR A 305 6.25 8.41 17.20
C TYR A 305 4.98 7.74 16.68
N ALA A 306 4.06 7.43 17.59
CA ALA A 306 2.69 7.10 17.26
C ALA A 306 1.87 8.39 17.32
N SER A 307 1.32 8.83 16.18
CA SER A 307 0.65 10.14 16.07
C SER A 307 -0.86 10.09 16.16
N ARG A 308 -1.46 11.15 16.71
CA ARG A 308 -2.87 11.52 16.52
C ARG A 308 -2.97 12.99 16.13
N THR A 309 -3.76 13.29 15.11
CA THR A 309 -3.98 14.67 14.66
C THR A 309 -5.47 14.99 14.75
N LEU A 310 -5.83 16.06 15.48
CA LEU A 310 -7.19 16.58 15.51
C LEU A 310 -7.37 17.68 14.46
N LEU A 311 -8.49 17.64 13.76
CA LEU A 311 -8.85 18.61 12.74
C LEU A 311 -10.26 19.16 12.99
N PHE A 312 -10.46 20.43 12.64
CA PHE A 312 -11.76 21.10 12.65
C PHE A 312 -12.20 21.40 11.21
N LEU A 313 -13.44 21.06 10.89
CA LEU A 313 -14.08 21.44 9.63
C LEU A 313 -14.66 22.85 9.76
N GLN A 314 -14.07 23.80 9.03
CA GLN A 314 -14.45 25.21 9.06
C GLN A 314 -15.71 25.51 8.22
N ASP A 315 -16.27 26.71 8.36
CA ASP A 315 -17.49 27.13 7.63
C ASP A 315 -17.29 27.25 6.11
N ASN A 316 -16.06 27.53 5.69
CA ASN A 316 -15.65 27.54 4.29
C ASN A 316 -15.42 26.13 3.71
N GLY A 317 -15.61 25.07 4.51
CA GLY A 317 -15.44 23.68 4.08
C GLY A 317 -14.03 23.10 4.20
N THR A 318 -13.03 23.87 4.62
CA THR A 318 -11.65 23.39 4.76
C THR A 318 -11.38 22.73 6.11
N LEU A 319 -10.40 21.82 6.16
CA LEU A 319 -9.92 21.20 7.39
C LEU A 319 -8.77 22.02 7.99
N LYS A 320 -8.95 22.44 9.24
CA LYS A 320 -7.94 23.14 10.03
C LYS A 320 -7.33 22.20 11.07
N PRO A 321 -6.02 21.90 11.01
CA PRO A 321 -5.32 21.17 12.06
C PRO A 321 -5.40 21.93 13.40
N LEU A 322 -5.66 21.21 14.49
CA LEU A 322 -5.83 21.79 15.83
C LEU A 322 -4.68 21.43 16.77
N ALA A 323 -4.31 20.15 16.78
CA ALA A 323 -3.31 19.59 17.68
C ALA A 323 -2.76 18.28 17.10
N ILE A 324 -1.49 18.01 17.39
CA ILE A 324 -0.81 16.74 17.13
C ILE A 324 -0.31 16.18 18.46
N GLU A 325 -0.75 14.99 18.81
CA GLU A 325 -0.18 14.18 19.89
C GLU A 325 0.89 13.26 19.30
N LEU A 326 2.11 13.32 19.85
CA LEU A 326 3.18 12.37 19.54
C LEU A 326 3.45 11.51 20.77
N SER A 327 3.16 10.22 20.65
CA SER A 327 3.26 9.24 21.74
C SER A 327 4.45 8.30 21.55
N LEU A 328 5.13 7.99 22.65
CA LEU A 328 6.14 6.94 22.76
C LEU A 328 5.67 5.85 23.74
N PRO A 329 6.17 4.61 23.60
CA PRO A 329 5.98 3.60 24.64
C PRO A 329 6.64 4.06 25.95
N HIS A 330 6.02 3.75 27.09
CA HIS A 330 6.61 4.09 28.38
C HIS A 330 7.99 3.42 28.57
N PRO A 331 9.04 4.11 29.05
CA PRO A 331 10.39 3.55 29.12
C PRO A 331 10.46 2.22 29.89
N ASP A 332 9.70 2.09 30.98
CA ASP A 332 9.70 0.90 31.85
C ASP A 332 8.89 -0.31 31.31
N GLY A 333 8.19 -0.17 30.18
CA GLY A 333 7.41 -1.26 29.57
C GLY A 333 6.07 -0.80 29.01
N ASP A 334 5.56 -1.52 28.00
CA ASP A 334 4.32 -1.15 27.29
C ASP A 334 3.09 -1.16 28.23
N GLN A 335 3.09 -2.04 29.23
CA GLN A 335 2.00 -2.17 30.22
C GLN A 335 1.77 -0.90 31.05
N PHE A 336 2.76 0.00 31.11
CA PHE A 336 2.67 1.26 31.83
C PHE A 336 2.08 2.40 30.99
N GLY A 337 1.72 2.16 29.74
CA GLY A 337 1.10 3.16 28.89
C GLY A 337 2.07 3.83 27.93
N THR A 338 1.73 5.08 27.61
CA THR A 338 2.47 5.89 26.66
C THR A 338 2.92 7.19 27.32
N VAL A 339 4.03 7.73 26.84
CA VAL A 339 4.49 9.09 27.18
C VAL A 339 4.24 9.95 25.96
N SER A 340 3.27 10.86 26.07
CA SER A 340 2.83 11.73 24.98
C SER A 340 3.23 13.18 25.19
N LYS A 341 3.47 13.90 24.08
CA LYS A 341 3.50 15.36 24.05
C LYS A 341 2.50 15.87 23.02
N VAL A 342 1.83 16.98 23.35
CA VAL A 342 0.88 17.64 22.45
C VAL A 342 1.51 18.90 21.91
N TYR A 343 1.40 19.07 20.59
CA TYR A 343 1.86 20.22 19.84
C TYR A 343 0.65 20.89 19.19
N THR A 344 0.64 22.21 19.13
CA THR A 344 -0.46 22.97 18.51
C THR A 344 0.10 23.97 17.49
N PRO A 345 -0.69 24.41 16.49
CA PRO A 345 -0.24 25.31 15.44
C PRO A 345 0.43 26.58 15.97
N SER A 346 1.54 26.95 15.33
CA SER A 346 2.25 28.22 15.50
C SER A 346 2.98 28.53 14.20
N ASP A 347 3.05 29.81 13.83
CA ASP A 347 3.82 30.30 12.68
C ASP A 347 5.05 31.11 13.10
N GLN A 348 5.30 31.22 14.41
CA GLN A 348 6.33 32.10 14.95
C GLN A 348 7.44 31.32 15.64
N GLY A 349 8.68 31.81 15.45
CA GLY A 349 9.84 31.39 16.22
C GLY A 349 10.13 29.89 16.17
N VAL A 350 10.60 29.37 17.30
CA VAL A 350 10.96 27.96 17.46
C VAL A 350 9.71 27.08 17.49
N GLU A 351 8.59 27.60 18.00
CA GLU A 351 7.31 26.93 18.10
C GLU A 351 6.77 26.57 16.72
N GLY A 352 6.90 27.46 15.72
CA GLY A 352 6.50 27.14 14.36
C GLY A 352 7.38 26.06 13.71
N SER A 353 8.67 26.03 14.02
CA SER A 353 9.55 24.96 13.56
C SER A 353 9.22 23.61 14.22
N ILE A 354 8.88 23.62 15.51
CA ILE A 354 8.41 22.44 16.26
C ILE A 354 7.08 21.94 15.68
N TRP A 355 6.17 22.84 15.33
CA TRP A 355 4.90 22.47 14.69
C TRP A 355 5.12 21.79 13.33
N GLN A 356 6.00 22.33 12.48
CA GLN A 356 6.36 21.70 11.22
C GLN A 356 6.99 20.30 11.42
N LEU A 357 7.84 20.13 12.44
CA LEU A 357 8.38 18.81 12.79
C LEU A 357 7.29 17.84 13.26
N ALA A 358 6.30 18.32 14.03
CA ALA A 358 5.17 17.49 14.44
C ALA A 358 4.36 16.99 13.22
N LYS A 359 4.09 17.88 12.24
CA LYS A 359 3.47 17.50 10.97
C LYS A 359 4.31 16.50 10.18
N ALA A 360 5.63 16.66 10.16
CA ALA A 360 6.53 15.70 9.50
C ALA A 360 6.44 14.31 10.13
N TYR A 361 6.35 14.18 11.46
CA TYR A 361 6.14 12.87 12.10
C TYR A 361 4.78 12.26 11.79
N VAL A 362 3.72 13.07 11.63
CA VAL A 362 2.43 12.59 11.13
C VAL A 362 2.57 12.05 9.71
N ALA A 363 3.25 12.78 8.82
CA ALA A 363 3.49 12.35 7.44
C ALA A 363 4.33 11.07 7.36
N VAL A 364 5.30 10.86 8.26
CA VAL A 364 6.06 9.61 8.38
C VAL A 364 5.15 8.43 8.72
N ASN A 365 4.25 8.60 9.70
CA ASN A 365 3.26 7.57 10.03
C ASN A 365 2.30 7.32 8.85
N ASP A 366 1.76 8.39 8.26
CA ASP A 366 0.80 8.30 7.17
C ASP A 366 1.40 7.60 5.95
N THR A 367 2.65 7.93 5.59
CA THR A 367 3.36 7.27 4.49
C THR A 367 3.52 5.77 4.72
N GLY A 368 3.89 5.36 5.94
CA GLY A 368 4.01 3.94 6.27
C GLY A 368 2.67 3.22 6.22
N ILE A 369 1.61 3.82 6.76
CA ILE A 369 0.25 3.25 6.75
C ILE A 369 -0.32 3.20 5.34
N HIS A 370 -0.17 4.28 4.57
CA HIS A 370 -0.53 4.33 3.16
C HIS A 370 0.13 3.20 2.39
N GLN A 371 1.47 3.10 2.41
CA GLN A 371 2.17 2.12 1.59
C GLN A 371 1.87 0.69 2.00
N LEU A 372 1.77 0.39 3.29
CA LEU A 372 1.65 -0.98 3.80
C LEU A 372 0.22 -1.50 3.94
N ILE A 373 -0.73 -0.58 4.14
CA ILE A 373 -2.13 -0.91 4.47
C ILE A 373 -3.05 -0.42 3.36
N SER A 374 -3.18 0.90 3.16
CA SER A 374 -4.11 1.45 2.16
C SER A 374 -3.79 0.98 0.74
N HIS A 375 -2.50 0.92 0.41
CA HIS A 375 -2.00 0.55 -0.91
C HIS A 375 -1.69 -0.95 -1.00
N TRP A 376 -0.64 -1.44 -0.32
CA TRP A 376 -0.22 -2.83 -0.46
C TRP A 376 -1.28 -3.84 0.02
N LEU A 377 -1.74 -3.73 1.27
CA LEU A 377 -2.67 -4.73 1.80
C LEU A 377 -4.03 -4.65 1.09
N ASN A 378 -4.67 -3.48 1.14
CA ASN A 378 -6.07 -3.31 0.73
C ASN A 378 -6.27 -3.27 -0.79
N THR A 379 -5.20 -3.26 -1.59
CA THR A 379 -5.29 -3.44 -3.05
C THR A 379 -4.50 -4.67 -3.50
N HIS A 380 -3.16 -4.63 -3.45
CA HIS A 380 -2.30 -5.67 -4.01
C HIS A 380 -2.50 -7.05 -3.37
N ALA A 381 -2.38 -7.17 -2.05
CA ALA A 381 -2.37 -8.46 -1.37
C ALA A 381 -3.76 -9.09 -1.31
N VAL A 382 -4.81 -8.31 -1.03
CA VAL A 382 -6.18 -8.84 -0.93
C VAL A 382 -6.79 -9.23 -2.27
N ILE A 383 -6.38 -8.60 -3.39
CA ILE A 383 -6.95 -8.93 -4.70
C ILE A 383 -6.36 -10.21 -5.31
N GLU A 384 -5.09 -10.53 -5.01
CA GLU A 384 -4.39 -11.69 -5.59
C GLU A 384 -5.11 -13.04 -5.35
N PRO A 385 -5.67 -13.35 -4.15
CA PRO A 385 -6.51 -14.53 -3.95
C PRO A 385 -7.71 -14.63 -4.91
N PHE A 386 -8.34 -13.50 -5.28
CA PHE A 386 -9.46 -13.50 -6.23
C PHE A 386 -9.01 -13.78 -7.66
N VAL A 387 -7.82 -13.31 -8.05
CA VAL A 387 -7.20 -13.66 -9.34
C VAL A 387 -6.98 -15.17 -9.44
N ILE A 388 -6.40 -15.75 -8.39
CA ILE A 388 -6.12 -17.19 -8.30
C ILE A 388 -7.44 -17.98 -8.31
N ALA A 389 -8.42 -17.60 -7.49
CA ALA A 389 -9.71 -18.28 -7.42
C ALA A 389 -10.47 -18.26 -8.75
N THR A 390 -10.50 -17.10 -9.42
CA THR A 390 -11.18 -16.93 -10.70
C THR A 390 -10.60 -17.85 -11.77
N ASN A 391 -9.28 -17.89 -11.92
CA ASN A 391 -8.62 -18.75 -12.91
C ASN A 391 -8.72 -20.26 -12.55
N ARG A 392 -8.85 -20.61 -11.27
CA ARG A 392 -8.97 -22.01 -10.81
C ARG A 392 -10.37 -22.60 -10.93
N GLN A 393 -11.40 -21.76 -10.85
CA GLN A 393 -12.79 -22.21 -10.69
C GLN A 393 -13.73 -21.73 -11.80
N LEU A 394 -13.45 -20.58 -12.43
CA LEU A 394 -14.30 -20.03 -13.46
C LEU A 394 -13.60 -20.18 -14.82
N SER A 395 -14.18 -20.99 -15.70
CA SER A 395 -13.69 -21.15 -17.07
C SER A 395 -13.65 -19.80 -17.80
N VAL A 396 -12.78 -19.65 -18.79
CA VAL A 396 -12.76 -18.49 -19.70
C VAL A 396 -14.09 -18.26 -20.44
N LEU A 397 -14.96 -19.28 -20.49
CA LEU A 397 -16.34 -19.19 -20.98
C LEU A 397 -17.31 -18.59 -19.96
N HIS A 398 -16.98 -18.60 -18.68
CA HIS A 398 -17.87 -18.18 -17.61
C HIS A 398 -18.13 -16.66 -17.66
N PRO A 399 -19.38 -16.19 -17.55
CA PRO A 399 -19.68 -14.75 -17.59
C PRO A 399 -18.93 -13.96 -16.51
N ILE A 400 -18.94 -14.43 -15.26
CA ILE A 400 -18.19 -13.77 -14.17
C ILE A 400 -16.66 -13.79 -14.40
N HIS A 401 -16.08 -14.82 -15.03
CA HIS A 401 -14.67 -14.77 -15.43
C HIS A 401 -14.43 -13.61 -16.40
N LYS A 402 -15.28 -13.48 -17.44
CA LYS A 402 -15.15 -12.40 -18.43
C LYS A 402 -15.34 -11.02 -17.81
N LEU A 403 -16.24 -10.89 -16.83
CA LEU A 403 -16.47 -9.65 -16.10
C LEU A 403 -15.23 -9.24 -15.28
N LEU A 404 -14.66 -10.18 -14.52
CA LEU A 404 -13.59 -9.89 -13.57
C LEU A 404 -12.19 -9.84 -14.17
N HIS A 405 -11.90 -10.69 -15.16
CA HIS A 405 -10.54 -10.88 -15.69
C HIS A 405 -9.83 -9.57 -16.11
N PRO A 406 -10.48 -8.60 -16.78
CA PRO A 406 -9.83 -7.33 -17.11
C PRO A 406 -9.31 -6.54 -15.90
N HIS A 407 -9.94 -6.70 -14.73
CA HIS A 407 -9.58 -6.01 -13.49
C HIS A 407 -8.40 -6.66 -12.74
N PHE A 408 -7.96 -7.84 -13.17
CA PHE A 408 -6.82 -8.56 -12.60
C PHE A 408 -5.52 -8.37 -13.35
N ARG A 409 -5.60 -7.68 -14.49
CA ARG A 409 -4.49 -7.49 -15.41
C ARG A 409 -3.27 -6.98 -14.65
N ASP A 410 -2.15 -7.70 -14.84
CA ASP A 410 -0.83 -7.37 -14.32
C ASP A 410 -0.65 -7.50 -12.79
N THR A 411 -1.70 -7.81 -12.01
CA THR A 411 -1.65 -7.92 -10.55
C THR A 411 -0.66 -8.98 -10.08
N MET A 412 -0.77 -10.23 -10.56
CA MET A 412 0.10 -11.31 -10.06
C MET A 412 1.57 -11.02 -10.36
N ASN A 413 1.87 -10.46 -11.53
CA ASN A 413 3.23 -10.15 -11.93
C ASN A 413 3.84 -9.00 -11.11
N ILE A 414 3.11 -7.90 -10.89
CA ILE A 414 3.64 -6.82 -10.04
C ILE A 414 3.81 -7.30 -8.59
N ASN A 415 2.89 -8.12 -8.07
CA ASN A 415 3.00 -8.66 -6.72
C ASN A 415 4.20 -9.59 -6.57
N ALA A 416 4.44 -10.47 -7.55
CA ALA A 416 5.60 -11.36 -7.54
C ALA A 416 6.92 -10.58 -7.55
N LEU A 417 7.03 -9.53 -8.37
CA LEU A 417 8.19 -8.64 -8.40
C LEU A 417 8.35 -7.88 -7.08
N ALA A 418 7.25 -7.37 -6.50
CA ALA A 418 7.27 -6.70 -5.22
C ALA A 418 7.73 -7.62 -4.08
N ARG A 419 7.35 -8.90 -4.08
CA ARG A 419 7.89 -9.87 -3.11
C ARG A 419 9.39 -10.08 -3.27
N GLU A 420 9.94 -9.88 -4.47
CA GLU A 420 11.37 -10.07 -4.71
C GLU A 420 12.22 -8.84 -4.41
N THR A 421 11.71 -7.62 -4.60
CA THR A 421 12.54 -6.40 -4.53
C THR A 421 12.04 -5.34 -3.53
N LEU A 422 10.75 -5.36 -3.21
CA LEU A 422 10.09 -4.31 -2.43
C LEU A 422 9.88 -4.76 -0.98
N ALA A 423 9.13 -5.84 -0.78
CA ALA A 423 8.63 -6.31 0.52
C ALA A 423 9.52 -7.37 1.20
N ASN A 424 10.56 -7.84 0.53
CA ASN A 424 11.50 -8.81 1.09
C ASN A 424 12.37 -8.22 2.20
N CYS A 425 13.06 -9.11 2.92
CA CYS A 425 14.09 -8.71 3.88
C CYS A 425 15.17 -7.88 3.17
N GLY A 426 15.44 -6.69 3.69
CA GLY A 426 16.34 -5.74 3.05
C GLY A 426 15.84 -5.22 1.69
N GLY A 427 14.55 -5.35 1.38
CA GLY A 427 13.90 -4.71 0.23
C GLY A 427 13.63 -3.22 0.50
N PHE A 428 13.17 -2.51 -0.53
CA PHE A 428 12.98 -1.05 -0.47
C PHE A 428 12.04 -0.58 0.65
N VAL A 429 10.99 -1.34 0.95
CA VAL A 429 10.06 -1.00 2.04
C VAL A 429 10.77 -1.02 3.39
N GLU A 430 11.67 -1.99 3.63
CA GLU A 430 12.43 -2.05 4.88
C GLU A 430 13.54 -1.01 4.96
N MET A 431 14.10 -0.62 3.81
CA MET A 431 15.17 0.38 3.76
C MET A 431 14.67 1.80 4.02
N TYR A 432 13.47 2.14 3.52
CA TYR A 432 13.02 3.53 3.45
C TYR A 432 11.84 3.89 4.35
N LEU A 433 11.04 2.92 4.80
CA LEU A 433 9.91 3.20 5.68
C LEU A 433 10.29 3.06 7.16
N PHE A 434 9.63 3.85 8.01
CA PHE A 434 9.89 3.85 9.46
C PHE A 434 9.76 2.49 10.15
N PRO A 435 8.94 1.51 9.72
CA PRO A 435 8.85 0.22 10.42
C PRO A 435 10.13 -0.63 10.31
N ALA A 436 11.10 -0.24 9.47
CA ALA A 436 12.36 -0.94 9.27
C ALA A 436 12.16 -2.43 8.93
N LYS A 437 12.44 -3.36 9.85
CA LYS A 437 12.27 -4.82 9.62
C LYS A 437 10.86 -5.36 9.88
N TYR A 438 9.96 -4.53 10.42
CA TYR A 438 8.59 -4.88 10.79
C TYR A 438 7.44 -4.47 9.83
N PRO A 439 7.65 -3.94 8.59
CA PRO A 439 6.55 -3.49 7.73
C PRO A 439 5.50 -4.55 7.45
N MET A 440 5.94 -5.77 7.14
CA MET A 440 5.03 -6.85 6.75
C MET A 440 4.32 -7.46 7.96
N GLU A 441 4.93 -7.44 9.15
CA GLU A 441 4.23 -7.75 10.41
C GLU A 441 3.14 -6.71 10.71
N MET A 442 3.40 -5.42 10.46
CA MET A 442 2.42 -4.34 10.63
C MET A 442 1.24 -4.51 9.67
N SER A 443 1.52 -4.84 8.40
CA SER A 443 0.49 -5.17 7.43
C SER A 443 -0.36 -6.37 7.88
N ALA A 444 0.26 -7.44 8.39
CA ALA A 444 -0.46 -8.62 8.90
C ALA A 444 -1.28 -8.33 10.17
N ALA A 445 -0.81 -7.43 11.04
CA ALA A 445 -1.59 -6.98 12.18
C ALA A 445 -2.84 -6.21 11.74
N ALA A 446 -2.73 -5.31 10.75
CA ALA A 446 -3.86 -4.58 10.19
C ALA A 446 -4.89 -5.50 9.50
N TYR A 447 -4.43 -6.59 8.88
CA TYR A 447 -5.32 -7.55 8.22
C TYR A 447 -6.28 -8.27 9.18
N LYS A 448 -5.99 -8.32 10.49
CA LYS A 448 -6.88 -8.91 11.51
C LYS A 448 -8.25 -8.23 11.54
N ASP A 449 -8.29 -6.93 11.25
CA ASP A 449 -9.51 -6.11 11.27
C ASP A 449 -10.05 -5.83 9.85
N TRP A 450 -9.49 -6.48 8.83
CA TRP A 450 -9.94 -6.30 7.45
C TRP A 450 -11.24 -7.07 7.20
N VAL A 451 -12.25 -6.37 6.65
CA VAL A 451 -13.59 -6.90 6.41
C VAL A 451 -14.01 -6.59 4.98
N PHE A 452 -14.24 -7.63 4.17
CA PHE A 452 -14.49 -7.50 2.73
C PHE A 452 -15.70 -6.59 2.38
N PRO A 453 -16.90 -6.75 2.98
CA PRO A 453 -18.04 -5.86 2.69
C PRO A 453 -17.79 -4.38 3.03
N GLU A 454 -16.90 -4.11 3.99
CA GLU A 454 -16.57 -2.74 4.41
C GLU A 454 -15.59 -2.04 3.44
N GLN A 455 -15.08 -2.76 2.43
CA GLN A 455 -14.28 -2.16 1.35
C GLN A 455 -15.13 -1.44 0.30
N ALA A 456 -16.47 -1.61 0.34
CA ALA A 456 -17.38 -0.83 -0.48
C ALA A 456 -17.32 0.64 -0.05
N LEU A 457 -17.09 1.56 -0.99
CA LEU A 457 -16.86 2.98 -0.68
C LEU A 457 -17.97 3.60 0.20
N PRO A 458 -19.28 3.42 -0.07
CA PRO A 458 -20.32 3.94 0.83
C PRO A 458 -20.23 3.39 2.26
N ALA A 459 -19.90 2.09 2.41
CA ALA A 459 -19.79 1.44 3.72
C ALA A 459 -18.56 1.94 4.49
N ASP A 460 -17.42 2.11 3.81
CA ASP A 460 -16.21 2.69 4.40
C ASP A 460 -16.46 4.13 4.91
N LEU A 461 -17.09 4.98 4.09
CA LEU A 461 -17.39 6.36 4.46
C LEU A 461 -18.29 6.46 5.70
N ILE A 462 -19.30 5.58 5.80
CA ILE A 462 -20.16 5.48 7.00
C ILE A 462 -19.35 4.98 8.20
N LYS A 463 -18.54 3.92 8.02
CA LYS A 463 -17.72 3.33 9.09
C LYS A 463 -16.76 4.34 9.70
N ARG A 464 -16.10 5.16 8.86
CA ARG A 464 -15.22 6.26 9.31
C ARG A 464 -16.01 7.44 9.87
N GLY A 465 -17.33 7.43 9.73
CA GLY A 465 -18.23 8.48 10.19
C GLY A 465 -18.09 9.78 9.42
N VAL A 466 -17.58 9.73 8.19
CA VAL A 466 -17.44 10.89 7.28
C VAL A 466 -18.63 11.02 6.33
N ALA A 467 -19.54 10.06 6.34
CA ALA A 467 -20.84 10.11 5.69
C ALA A 467 -21.92 9.49 6.59
N VAL A 468 -23.18 9.76 6.26
CA VAL A 468 -24.35 9.12 6.86
C VAL A 468 -25.23 8.53 5.77
N GLU A 469 -26.03 7.52 6.11
CA GLU A 469 -27.03 6.98 5.19
C GLU A 469 -28.03 8.07 4.77
N ASP A 470 -28.33 8.10 3.47
CA ASP A 470 -29.31 9.02 2.89
C ASP A 470 -29.98 8.36 1.69
N SER A 471 -31.20 7.85 1.91
CA SER A 471 -31.99 7.20 0.85
C SER A 471 -32.41 8.14 -0.29
N SER A 472 -32.30 9.47 -0.10
CA SER A 472 -32.57 10.45 -1.16
C SER A 472 -31.35 10.69 -2.07
N SER A 473 -30.16 10.29 -1.63
CA SER A 473 -28.94 10.35 -2.42
C SER A 473 -28.88 9.18 -3.42
N PRO A 474 -28.48 9.40 -4.69
CA PRO A 474 -28.32 8.32 -5.67
C PRO A 474 -27.28 7.28 -5.23
N HIS A 475 -26.33 7.70 -4.38
CA HIS A 475 -25.26 6.87 -3.84
C HIS A 475 -25.64 6.20 -2.51
N GLY A 476 -26.82 6.49 -1.96
CA GLY A 476 -27.32 6.00 -0.67
C GLY A 476 -26.68 6.63 0.56
N VAL A 477 -25.79 7.60 0.37
CA VAL A 477 -25.06 8.30 1.45
C VAL A 477 -24.96 9.79 1.20
N ARG A 478 -24.86 10.55 2.28
CA ARG A 478 -24.56 11.99 2.29
C ARG A 478 -23.30 12.26 3.08
N LEU A 479 -22.34 12.93 2.45
CA LEU A 479 -21.07 13.30 3.06
C LEU A 479 -21.28 14.34 4.18
N LEU A 480 -20.46 14.26 5.23
CA LEU A 480 -20.41 15.26 6.30
C LEU A 480 -19.39 16.36 5.99
N ILE A 481 -18.36 16.04 5.22
CA ILE A 481 -17.47 17.01 4.59
C ILE A 481 -17.95 17.14 3.14
N GLN A 482 -18.56 18.28 2.79
CA GLN A 482 -19.14 18.44 1.45
C GLN A 482 -18.07 18.44 0.36
N ASP A 483 -16.95 19.11 0.60
CA ASP A 483 -15.80 19.15 -0.32
C ASP A 483 -14.75 18.10 0.09
N TYR A 484 -15.09 16.82 -0.13
CA TYR A 484 -14.18 15.68 0.05
C TYR A 484 -13.93 15.05 -1.33
N PRO A 485 -12.91 15.51 -2.08
CA PRO A 485 -12.73 15.16 -3.49
C PRO A 485 -12.67 13.65 -3.77
N TYR A 486 -11.88 12.89 -2.99
CA TYR A 486 -11.82 11.43 -3.14
C TYR A 486 -13.20 10.77 -3.01
N ALA A 487 -14.00 11.19 -2.02
CA ALA A 487 -15.30 10.60 -1.76
C ALA A 487 -16.33 10.99 -2.83
N ILE A 488 -16.33 12.26 -3.26
CA ILE A 488 -17.24 12.74 -4.32
C ILE A 488 -16.98 11.96 -5.62
N ASP A 489 -15.74 12.00 -6.11
CA ASP A 489 -15.37 11.37 -7.38
C ASP A 489 -15.50 9.85 -7.29
N GLY A 490 -15.09 9.28 -6.16
CA GLY A 490 -15.18 7.86 -5.90
C GLY A 490 -16.62 7.33 -5.91
N LEU A 491 -17.59 8.09 -5.38
CA LEU A 491 -19.00 7.68 -5.37
C LEU A 491 -19.60 7.64 -6.77
N GLU A 492 -19.22 8.57 -7.65
CA GLU A 492 -19.63 8.54 -9.06
C GLU A 492 -19.07 7.32 -9.78
N VAL A 493 -17.79 7.02 -9.61
CA VAL A 493 -17.15 5.82 -10.18
C VAL A 493 -17.79 4.55 -9.61
N TRP A 494 -18.07 4.51 -8.31
CA TRP A 494 -18.73 3.39 -7.65
C TRP A 494 -20.13 3.14 -8.22
N LEU A 495 -20.93 4.18 -8.42
CA LEU A 495 -22.27 4.07 -8.99
C LEU A 495 -22.23 3.55 -10.43
N ALA A 496 -21.29 4.03 -11.24
CA ALA A 496 -21.10 3.56 -12.61
C ALA A 496 -20.74 2.06 -12.65
N ILE A 497 -19.79 1.62 -11.81
CA ILE A 497 -19.40 0.21 -11.70
C ILE A 497 -20.57 -0.64 -11.21
N LYS A 498 -21.26 -0.20 -10.15
CA LYS A 498 -22.42 -0.91 -9.60
C LYS A 498 -23.52 -1.09 -10.64
N SER A 499 -23.81 -0.06 -11.41
CA SER A 499 -24.84 -0.09 -12.46
C SER A 499 -24.46 -1.07 -13.56
N TRP A 500 -23.23 -1.00 -14.06
CA TRP A 500 -22.71 -1.93 -15.07
C TRP A 500 -22.74 -3.39 -14.61
N VAL A 501 -22.20 -3.67 -13.41
CA VAL A 501 -22.15 -5.03 -12.85
C VAL A 501 -23.56 -5.56 -12.63
N SER A 502 -24.48 -4.73 -12.15
CA SER A 502 -25.88 -5.12 -11.97
C SER A 502 -26.50 -5.54 -13.30
N GLU A 503 -26.41 -4.69 -14.33
CA GLU A 503 -27.01 -4.98 -15.64
C GLU A 503 -26.38 -6.23 -16.29
N TYR A 504 -25.04 -6.37 -16.20
CA TYR A 504 -24.32 -7.54 -16.68
C TYR A 504 -24.78 -8.83 -15.98
N CYS A 505 -24.86 -8.84 -14.65
CA CYS A 505 -25.28 -10.02 -13.90
C CYS A 505 -26.74 -10.41 -14.20
N HIS A 506 -27.66 -9.44 -14.32
CA HIS A 506 -29.06 -9.70 -14.68
C HIS A 506 -29.22 -10.32 -16.08
N PHE A 507 -28.24 -10.13 -16.98
CA PHE A 507 -28.27 -10.78 -18.29
C PHE A 507 -28.12 -12.31 -18.17
N TYR A 508 -27.22 -12.80 -17.32
CA TYR A 508 -26.92 -14.23 -17.17
C TYR A 508 -27.68 -14.91 -16.04
N TYR A 509 -27.92 -14.21 -14.93
CA TYR A 509 -28.58 -14.74 -13.73
C TYR A 509 -29.99 -14.16 -13.62
N LYS A 510 -31.01 -14.99 -13.89
CA LYS A 510 -32.43 -14.56 -13.89
C LYS A 510 -33.12 -14.70 -12.53
N SER A 511 -32.50 -15.44 -11.61
CA SER A 511 -33.02 -15.69 -10.27
C SER A 511 -31.87 -16.05 -9.32
N ASP A 512 -32.12 -15.91 -8.02
CA ASP A 512 -31.20 -16.36 -6.97
C ASP A 512 -30.92 -17.87 -7.07
N GLU A 513 -31.90 -18.65 -7.52
CA GLU A 513 -31.74 -20.09 -7.79
C GLU A 513 -30.69 -20.35 -8.89
N THR A 514 -30.62 -19.50 -9.91
CA THR A 514 -29.59 -19.62 -10.96
C THR A 514 -28.20 -19.39 -10.39
N VAL A 515 -28.05 -18.45 -9.44
CA VAL A 515 -26.79 -18.18 -8.75
C VAL A 515 -26.41 -19.35 -7.83
N GLN A 516 -27.38 -19.92 -7.10
CA GLN A 516 -27.13 -21.05 -6.19
C GLN A 516 -26.73 -22.34 -6.91
N ASN A 517 -27.22 -22.53 -8.14
CA ASN A 517 -26.97 -23.71 -8.96
C ASN A 517 -25.71 -23.61 -9.85
N ASP A 518 -25.04 -22.45 -9.88
CA ASP A 518 -23.81 -22.22 -10.64
C ASP A 518 -22.59 -22.85 -9.96
#